data_AF-A0A7I7LC98-F1
#
_entry.id   AF-A0A7I7LC98-F1
#
_cell.length_a   1.000
_cell.length_b   1.000
_cell.length_c   1.000
_cell.angle_alpha   90.00
_cell.angle_beta   90.00
_cell.angle_gamma   90.00
#
_symmetry.space_group_name_H-M   'P 1'
#
loop_
_entity.id
_entity.type
_entity.pdbx_description
1 polymer ?
#
loop_
_entity_poly.entity_id
_entity_poly.type
_entity_poly.pdbx_seq_one_letter_code
_entity_poly.pdbx_strand_id
1 'polypeptide(L)'
;MSLGSDDTPTGPIAGAQPQQGQSGQLTPDLAYRRNMVRDLTGGALLVLAVFFPWNLYFGFRIPGSSNYVLAVTLLSLIAIAVPYVGPWRLSGTRFAPTATNRLRLGLNIPYLLLLLAFVVYDIFQTIRSGGTVNVPGGVGPGGWLGIAGAMLCAQPVSTGQPGDNENYDNWLFTARILGYASMFGGALSSGFNLAWRVRYALQPTNSASGFGRQNIAVIDTALVYGVVALVAVLVASRWLLKGTREYQLPTIALGASAMIAGIIVWVLPVGREIDAFHGIAQNTSTAGVGYEGYLVWAAGAAIFAPMALVRSHTHPIGRDIWRAAARNGLLLIAVWCLGSVVMRLTDLSTAVMLNFPYSRYDTMTLAAFDLVTAVLAFWLRINLVNQALPARLISSLCGFLLTLTVSRVIVGVVLAPRFAASPDARPNPVYGNNLAQQITSTFDVTLCGLALGIVVAVIISGRRSATQTKQPGRPRRRQRGTGQPGPALGGAAVPSEAQTTQFRSPAELDAHDDAPTTVLSGPGRAPRIFRSGESTGPLPPKIYRRPDDPS
;
A
#
# COMPACT_ATOMS: atom_id res chain seq x y z
N MET A 1 -57.92 -58.66 -34.58
CA MET A 1 -56.55 -58.12 -34.40
C MET A 1 -56.50 -57.64 -32.96
N SER A 2 -55.95 -58.46 -32.05
CA SER A 2 -54.56 -58.37 -31.51
C SER A 2 -54.43 -57.20 -30.51
N LEU A 3 -54.06 -57.42 -29.23
CA LEU A 3 -52.68 -57.65 -28.75
C LEU A 3 -51.70 -56.61 -29.34
N GLY A 4 -50.89 -55.87 -28.58
CA GLY A 4 -50.62 -55.88 -27.12
C GLY A 4 -49.70 -54.69 -26.76
N SER A 5 -49.06 -54.74 -25.60
CA SER A 5 -48.15 -53.72 -25.04
C SER A 5 -47.01 -53.26 -25.99
N ASP A 6 -46.52 -52.03 -25.79
CA ASP A 6 -45.20 -51.85 -25.16
C ASP A 6 -44.89 -50.41 -24.74
N ASP A 7 -44.20 -50.29 -23.61
CA ASP A 7 -43.74 -49.04 -23.00
C ASP A 7 -42.57 -48.40 -23.76
N THR A 8 -42.52 -47.06 -23.81
CA THR A 8 -41.24 -46.33 -23.75
C THR A 8 -41.37 -45.08 -22.87
N PRO A 9 -40.48 -44.87 -21.88
CA PRO A 9 -40.67 -43.85 -20.85
C PRO A 9 -40.09 -42.48 -21.24
N THR A 10 -40.95 -41.48 -21.43
CA THR A 10 -40.55 -40.06 -21.39
C THR A 10 -40.51 -39.56 -19.94
N GLY A 11 -39.50 -40.02 -19.20
CA GLY A 11 -39.18 -39.44 -17.90
C GLY A 11 -38.93 -37.94 -18.03
N PRO A 12 -39.28 -37.11 -17.02
CA PRO A 12 -39.04 -35.68 -17.10
C PRO A 12 -37.54 -35.44 -17.27
N ILE A 13 -37.16 -34.58 -18.21
CA ILE A 13 -35.79 -34.09 -18.34
C ILE A 13 -35.49 -33.36 -17.03
N ALA A 14 -34.82 -34.08 -16.11
CA ALA A 14 -34.37 -33.53 -14.85
C ALA A 14 -33.52 -32.32 -15.20
N GLY A 15 -34.02 -31.13 -14.83
CA GLY A 15 -33.35 -29.90 -15.16
C GLY A 15 -31.91 -30.02 -14.69
N ALA A 16 -30.96 -29.84 -15.62
CA ALA A 16 -29.61 -29.51 -15.26
C ALA A 16 -29.70 -28.19 -14.51
N GLN A 17 -29.87 -28.27 -13.19
CA GLN A 17 -29.62 -27.15 -12.29
C GLN A 17 -28.25 -26.62 -12.75
N PRO A 18 -28.13 -25.33 -13.09
CA PRO A 18 -26.80 -24.77 -13.19
C PRO A 18 -26.15 -25.12 -11.86
N GLN A 19 -25.02 -25.84 -11.91
CA GLN A 19 -24.15 -25.93 -10.76
C GLN A 19 -23.73 -24.48 -10.49
N GLN A 20 -24.48 -23.82 -9.61
CA GLN A 20 -24.03 -22.72 -8.80
C GLN A 20 -22.85 -23.31 -8.03
N GLY A 21 -21.67 -23.26 -8.66
CA GLY A 21 -20.45 -23.84 -8.13
C GLY A 21 -20.29 -23.28 -6.73
N GLN A 22 -20.26 -24.17 -5.73
CA GLN A 22 -20.37 -23.85 -4.31
C GLN A 22 -19.52 -22.61 -3.99
N SER A 23 -20.17 -21.46 -3.88
CA SER A 23 -19.52 -20.15 -3.99
C SER A 23 -18.96 -19.71 -2.64
N GLY A 24 -18.09 -20.56 -2.08
CA GLY A 24 -17.27 -20.25 -0.93
C GLY A 24 -18.06 -19.90 0.33
N GLN A 25 -19.10 -20.68 0.69
CA GLN A 25 -19.65 -20.64 2.04
C GLN A 25 -18.52 -20.90 3.04
N LEU A 26 -18.16 -19.86 3.81
CA LEU A 26 -17.23 -19.97 4.92
C LEU A 26 -17.83 -20.90 5.97
N THR A 27 -17.04 -21.85 6.48
CA THR A 27 -17.47 -22.64 7.64
C THR A 27 -17.67 -21.68 8.84
N PRO A 28 -18.70 -21.88 9.68
CA PRO A 28 -19.01 -20.96 10.79
C PRO A 28 -17.82 -20.70 11.73
N ASP A 29 -16.95 -21.69 11.94
CA ASP A 29 -15.71 -21.58 12.73
C ASP A 29 -14.69 -20.60 12.09
N LEU A 30 -14.50 -20.65 10.76
CA LEU A 30 -13.62 -19.69 10.07
C LEU A 30 -14.16 -18.25 10.14
N ALA A 31 -15.48 -18.07 10.03
CA ALA A 31 -16.11 -16.76 10.22
C ALA A 31 -15.93 -16.25 11.66
N TYR A 32 -16.15 -17.12 12.66
CA TYR A 32 -15.94 -16.80 14.07
C TYR A 32 -14.49 -16.38 14.37
N ARG A 33 -13.51 -17.19 13.98
CA ARG A 33 -12.07 -16.89 14.18
C ARG A 33 -11.65 -15.60 13.48
N ARG A 34 -12.17 -15.31 12.28
CA ARG A 34 -11.95 -14.06 11.55
C ARG A 34 -12.43 -12.84 12.32
N ASN A 35 -13.67 -12.88 12.82
CA ASN A 35 -14.24 -11.79 13.61
C ASN A 35 -13.43 -11.61 14.90
N MET A 36 -13.06 -12.71 15.58
CA MET A 36 -12.26 -12.67 16.80
C MET A 36 -10.87 -12.05 16.59
N VAL A 37 -10.13 -12.45 15.54
CA VAL A 37 -8.80 -11.86 15.25
C VAL A 37 -8.90 -10.36 14.93
N ARG A 38 -9.91 -9.95 14.16
CA ARG A 38 -10.16 -8.53 13.87
C ARG A 38 -10.47 -7.75 15.16
N ASP A 39 -11.41 -8.26 15.95
CA ASP A 39 -11.91 -7.54 17.12
C ASP A 39 -10.85 -7.48 18.24
N LEU A 40 -10.03 -8.54 18.41
CA LEU A 40 -8.85 -8.52 19.29
C LEU A 40 -7.77 -7.53 18.81
N THR A 41 -7.53 -7.46 17.50
CA THR A 41 -6.59 -6.47 16.92
C THR A 41 -7.10 -5.04 17.16
N GLY A 42 -8.40 -4.80 16.96
CA GLY A 42 -9.04 -3.52 17.25
C GLY A 42 -8.93 -3.14 18.73
N GLY A 43 -9.21 -4.08 19.63
CA GLY A 43 -9.06 -3.89 21.08
C GLY A 43 -7.62 -3.61 21.51
N ALA A 44 -6.63 -4.31 20.96
CA ALA A 44 -5.23 -4.06 21.24
C ALA A 44 -4.80 -2.64 20.79
N LEU A 45 -5.22 -2.20 19.60
CA LEU A 45 -4.95 -0.84 19.11
C LEU A 45 -5.64 0.24 19.96
N LEU A 46 -6.88 0.00 20.39
CA LEU A 46 -7.63 0.89 21.31
C LEU A 46 -6.97 1.00 22.69
N VAL A 47 -6.52 -0.11 23.27
CA VAL A 47 -5.80 -0.12 24.55
C VAL A 47 -4.47 0.61 24.41
N LEU A 48 -3.70 0.31 23.35
CA LEU A 48 -2.44 1.01 23.07
C LEU A 48 -2.67 2.52 22.93
N ALA A 49 -3.69 2.97 22.18
CA ALA A 49 -4.01 4.37 21.94
C ALA A 49 -4.09 5.25 23.20
N VAL A 50 -4.49 4.69 24.35
CA VAL A 50 -4.55 5.41 25.64
C VAL A 50 -3.15 5.73 26.20
N PHE A 51 -2.14 4.92 25.89
CA PHE A 51 -0.75 5.07 26.36
C PHE A 51 0.12 5.95 25.45
N PHE A 52 -0.42 6.46 24.34
CA PHE A 52 0.28 7.36 23.41
C PHE A 52 -0.29 8.79 23.49
N PRO A 53 0.50 9.81 23.11
CA PRO A 53 0.00 11.18 22.97
C PRO A 53 -1.02 11.26 21.82
N TRP A 54 -2.09 12.01 22.07
CA TRP A 54 -3.18 12.23 21.11
C TRP A 54 -2.97 13.52 20.31
N ASN A 55 -2.33 14.51 20.91
CA ASN A 55 -1.70 15.64 20.24
C ASN A 55 -0.52 16.15 21.09
N LEU A 56 0.14 17.26 20.72
CA LEU A 56 1.25 17.81 21.52
C LEU A 56 0.86 18.26 22.95
N TYR A 57 -0.40 18.61 23.18
CA TYR A 57 -0.90 19.25 24.40
C TYR A 57 -1.87 18.39 25.21
N PHE A 58 -2.14 17.15 24.77
CA PHE A 58 -3.14 16.28 25.36
C PHE A 58 -2.83 14.80 25.11
N GLY A 59 -2.88 13.99 26.17
CA GLY A 59 -2.69 12.55 26.12
C GLY A 59 -1.87 12.02 27.30
N PHE A 60 -1.36 10.78 27.17
CA PHE A 60 -0.56 10.14 28.21
C PHE A 60 0.62 11.01 28.64
N ARG A 61 0.89 11.08 29.95
CA ARG A 61 1.95 11.90 30.59
C ARG A 61 1.90 13.43 30.35
N ILE A 62 0.89 13.98 29.67
CA ILE A 62 0.75 15.43 29.51
C ILE A 62 -0.14 16.01 30.64
N PRO A 63 0.38 16.92 31.49
CA PRO A 63 -0.38 17.53 32.58
C PRO A 63 -1.65 18.23 32.10
N GLY A 64 -2.74 18.13 32.87
CA GLY A 64 -4.04 18.74 32.52
C GLY A 64 -4.89 17.94 31.51
N SER A 65 -4.42 16.80 31.03
CA SER A 65 -5.22 15.94 30.13
C SER A 65 -6.44 15.34 30.84
N SER A 66 -7.63 15.52 30.26
CA SER A 66 -8.88 14.93 30.75
C SER A 66 -9.03 13.44 30.37
N ASN A 67 -9.70 12.67 31.22
CA ASN A 67 -9.94 11.24 31.07
C ASN A 67 -10.97 10.85 29.99
N TYR A 68 -11.48 11.79 29.18
CA TYR A 68 -12.49 11.51 28.15
C TYR A 68 -12.07 10.43 27.13
N VAL A 69 -10.77 10.36 26.78
CA VAL A 69 -10.23 9.29 25.93
C VAL A 69 -10.48 7.90 26.52
N LEU A 70 -10.32 7.75 27.85
CA LEU A 70 -10.54 6.47 28.51
C LEU A 70 -12.03 6.08 28.47
N ALA A 71 -12.94 7.04 28.65
CA ALA A 71 -14.38 6.81 28.55
C ALA A 71 -14.82 6.35 27.14
N VAL A 72 -14.37 7.02 26.06
CA VAL A 72 -14.73 6.60 24.70
C VAL A 72 -14.02 5.30 24.29
N THR A 73 -12.81 5.05 24.79
CA THR A 73 -12.10 3.78 24.62
C THR A 73 -12.90 2.64 25.24
N LEU A 74 -13.41 2.80 26.47
CA LEU A 74 -14.26 1.78 27.12
C LEU A 74 -15.52 1.46 26.30
N LEU A 75 -16.21 2.46 25.74
CA LEU A 75 -17.36 2.24 24.86
C LEU A 75 -16.98 1.43 23.60
N SER A 76 -15.84 1.76 22.99
CA SER A 76 -15.32 1.04 21.81
C SER A 76 -14.87 -0.40 22.15
N LEU A 77 -14.34 -0.63 23.36
CA LEU A 77 -14.04 -1.97 23.87
C LEU A 77 -15.31 -2.77 24.18
N ILE A 78 -16.37 -2.15 24.69
CA ILE A 78 -17.68 -2.83 24.88
C ILE A 78 -18.23 -3.31 23.52
N ALA A 79 -18.00 -2.57 22.43
CA ALA A 79 -18.40 -2.99 21.08
C ALA A 79 -17.78 -4.34 20.64
N ILE A 80 -16.62 -4.72 21.18
CA ILE A 80 -15.97 -6.02 20.94
C ILE A 80 -16.78 -7.16 21.57
N ALA A 81 -17.38 -6.96 22.74
CA ALA A 81 -18.12 -8.01 23.46
C ALA A 81 -19.47 -8.35 22.81
N VAL A 82 -20.10 -7.39 22.11
CA VAL A 82 -21.44 -7.52 21.51
C VAL A 82 -21.66 -8.82 20.71
N PRO A 83 -20.84 -9.20 19.70
CA PRO A 83 -21.05 -10.43 18.92
C PRO A 83 -20.77 -11.75 19.69
N TYR A 84 -20.25 -11.69 20.92
CA TYR A 84 -19.87 -12.88 21.70
C TYR A 84 -20.81 -13.14 22.89
N VAL A 85 -21.57 -12.13 23.35
CA VAL A 85 -22.32 -12.17 24.62
C VAL A 85 -23.81 -11.83 24.42
N GLY A 86 -24.68 -12.45 25.22
CA GLY A 86 -26.12 -12.15 25.26
C GLY A 86 -26.89 -12.56 23.98
N PRO A 87 -28.05 -11.94 23.70
CA PRO A 87 -28.90 -12.32 22.58
C PRO A 87 -28.32 -11.98 21.19
N TRP A 88 -27.18 -11.27 21.14
CA TRP A 88 -26.47 -10.83 19.94
C TRP A 88 -25.31 -11.76 19.57
N ARG A 89 -25.15 -12.88 20.30
CA ARG A 89 -24.06 -13.86 20.10
C ARG A 89 -24.15 -14.51 18.72
N LEU A 90 -23.01 -14.55 18.03
CA LEU A 90 -22.82 -15.16 16.70
C LEU A 90 -23.31 -16.62 16.56
N SER A 91 -23.26 -17.39 17.66
CA SER A 91 -23.71 -18.79 17.72
C SER A 91 -25.18 -18.94 18.16
N GLY A 92 -25.91 -17.85 18.37
CA GLY A 92 -27.26 -17.85 18.93
C GLY A 92 -28.35 -17.95 17.85
N THR A 93 -29.43 -18.67 18.14
CA THR A 93 -30.60 -18.82 17.25
C THR A 93 -31.38 -17.54 17.01
N ARG A 94 -31.15 -16.49 17.82
CA ARG A 94 -31.76 -15.15 17.70
C ARG A 94 -30.83 -14.10 17.10
N PHE A 95 -29.71 -14.50 16.48
CA PHE A 95 -28.70 -13.57 15.97
C PHE A 95 -29.25 -12.64 14.89
N ALA A 96 -29.33 -11.34 15.20
CA ALA A 96 -29.74 -10.29 14.28
C ALA A 96 -28.50 -9.51 13.78
N PRO A 97 -27.97 -9.78 12.57
CA PRO A 97 -26.72 -9.17 12.10
C PRO A 97 -26.83 -7.65 11.91
N THR A 98 -27.94 -7.17 11.36
CA THR A 98 -28.19 -5.73 11.12
C THR A 98 -28.21 -4.93 12.42
N ALA A 99 -28.90 -5.44 13.44
CA ALA A 99 -28.94 -4.83 14.76
C ALA A 99 -27.54 -4.86 15.41
N THR A 100 -26.85 -6.00 15.38
CA THR A 100 -25.49 -6.16 15.93
C THR A 100 -24.51 -5.15 15.33
N ASN A 101 -24.53 -4.99 14.00
CA ASN A 101 -23.68 -4.04 13.29
C ASN A 101 -24.02 -2.58 13.65
N ARG A 102 -25.32 -2.23 13.77
CA ARG A 102 -25.75 -0.90 14.22
C ARG A 102 -25.30 -0.58 15.66
N LEU A 103 -25.39 -1.53 16.58
CA LEU A 103 -24.95 -1.36 17.96
C LEU A 103 -23.42 -1.20 18.05
N ARG A 104 -22.65 -2.02 17.31
CA ARG A 104 -21.19 -1.88 17.20
C ARG A 104 -20.78 -0.51 16.65
N LEU A 105 -21.44 -0.04 15.60
CA LEU A 105 -21.19 1.29 15.05
C LEU A 105 -21.54 2.39 16.08
N GLY A 106 -22.74 2.32 16.68
CA GLY A 106 -23.21 3.28 17.68
C GLY A 106 -22.28 3.45 18.88
N LEU A 107 -21.71 2.35 19.38
CA LEU A 107 -20.74 2.37 20.48
C LEU A 107 -19.38 2.99 20.09
N ASN A 108 -19.03 3.01 18.79
CA ASN A 108 -17.81 3.64 18.30
C ASN A 108 -18.01 5.11 17.86
N ILE A 109 -19.26 5.55 17.59
CA ILE A 109 -19.55 6.95 17.21
C ILE A 109 -18.93 7.98 18.17
N PRO A 110 -19.02 7.85 19.51
CA PRO A 110 -18.38 8.79 20.44
C PRO A 110 -16.86 8.92 20.26
N TYR A 111 -16.18 7.82 19.93
CA TYR A 111 -14.75 7.80 19.65
C TYR A 111 -14.42 8.57 18.36
N LEU A 112 -15.20 8.33 17.31
CA LEU A 112 -15.05 8.98 16.01
C LEU A 112 -15.35 10.49 16.09
N LEU A 113 -16.36 10.87 16.88
CA LEU A 113 -16.69 12.28 17.13
C LEU A 113 -15.62 13.00 17.95
N LEU A 114 -15.05 12.36 18.99
CA LEU A 114 -13.94 12.93 19.74
C LEU A 114 -12.73 13.19 18.82
N LEU A 115 -12.40 12.21 17.98
CA LEU A 115 -11.27 12.30 17.05
C LEU A 115 -11.51 13.31 15.92
N LEU A 116 -12.74 13.44 15.43
CA LEU A 116 -13.14 14.53 14.53
C LEU A 116 -13.04 15.89 15.22
N ALA A 117 -13.41 16.00 16.50
CA ALA A 117 -13.27 17.22 17.27
C ALA A 117 -11.81 17.64 17.43
N PHE A 118 -10.87 16.69 17.64
CA PHE A 118 -9.43 16.98 17.61
C PHE A 118 -8.98 17.57 16.26
N VAL A 119 -9.39 16.97 15.13
CA VAL A 119 -9.06 17.48 13.78
C VAL A 119 -9.65 18.87 13.54
N VAL A 120 -10.93 19.08 13.83
CA VAL A 120 -11.59 20.38 13.64
C VAL A 120 -10.99 21.46 14.55
N TYR A 121 -10.65 21.10 15.79
CA TYR A 121 -9.98 21.99 16.73
C TYR A 121 -8.58 22.37 16.25
N ASP A 122 -7.83 21.43 15.67
CA ASP A 122 -6.50 21.69 15.14
C ASP A 122 -6.52 22.54 13.86
N ILE A 123 -7.49 22.33 12.96
CA ILE A 123 -7.74 23.21 11.81
C ILE A 123 -8.06 24.64 12.31
N PHE A 124 -8.93 24.77 13.30
CA PHE A 124 -9.30 26.06 13.88
C PHE A 124 -8.11 26.75 14.57
N GLN A 125 -7.31 26.02 15.36
CA GLN A 125 -6.07 26.54 15.94
C GLN A 125 -5.13 26.99 14.84
N THR A 126 -4.86 26.15 13.84
CA THR A 126 -3.96 26.44 12.73
C THR A 126 -4.35 27.71 11.96
N ILE A 127 -5.66 27.93 11.73
CA ILE A 127 -6.15 29.17 11.11
C ILE A 127 -5.98 30.38 12.03
N ARG A 128 -6.25 30.22 13.34
CA ARG A 128 -6.20 31.30 14.34
C ARG A 128 -4.77 31.71 14.73
N SER A 129 -3.85 30.76 14.84
CA SER A 129 -2.44 30.97 15.21
C SER A 129 -1.49 30.98 14.00
N GLY A 130 -2.01 30.81 12.79
CA GLY A 130 -1.23 30.79 11.55
C GLY A 130 -0.37 32.03 11.37
N GLY A 131 0.94 31.81 11.21
CA GLY A 131 1.94 32.88 11.13
C GLY A 131 2.43 33.41 12.49
N THR A 132 2.01 32.83 13.62
CA THR A 132 2.61 33.05 14.95
C THR A 132 3.62 31.95 15.30
N VAL A 133 4.34 32.09 16.42
CA VAL A 133 5.23 31.05 16.96
C VAL A 133 4.50 29.89 17.65
N ASN A 134 3.18 29.98 17.82
CA ASN A 134 2.38 28.93 18.46
C ASN A 134 2.10 27.79 17.48
N VAL A 135 2.78 26.68 17.69
CA VAL A 135 2.60 25.43 16.94
C VAL A 135 1.26 24.79 17.33
N PRO A 136 0.37 24.46 16.38
CA PRO A 136 -0.88 23.75 16.68
C PRO A 136 -0.63 22.33 17.24
N GLY A 137 -1.67 21.70 17.78
CA GLY A 137 -1.53 20.41 18.48
C GLY A 137 -1.28 19.21 17.56
N GLY A 138 -1.84 19.24 16.34
CA GLY A 138 -1.92 18.13 15.40
C GLY A 138 -2.78 16.95 15.90
N VAL A 139 -2.62 15.79 15.26
CA VAL A 139 -3.09 14.49 15.77
C VAL A 139 -1.92 13.52 15.83
N GLY A 140 -1.61 13.04 17.03
CA GLY A 140 -0.51 12.13 17.32
C GLY A 140 -0.86 10.63 17.23
N PRO A 141 0.10 9.74 17.51
CA PRO A 141 -0.05 8.29 17.33
C PRO A 141 -1.19 7.67 18.15
N GLY A 142 -1.57 8.25 19.29
CA GLY A 142 -2.76 7.82 20.03
C GLY A 142 -4.04 7.92 19.20
N GLY A 143 -4.20 9.02 18.44
CA GLY A 143 -5.30 9.17 17.50
C GLY A 143 -5.22 8.20 16.30
N TRP A 144 -4.03 7.88 15.80
CA TRP A 144 -3.85 6.97 14.65
C TRP A 144 -4.16 5.52 15.01
N LEU A 145 -3.63 5.05 16.15
CA LEU A 145 -3.96 3.74 16.72
C LEU A 145 -5.46 3.68 17.08
N GLY A 146 -5.99 4.78 17.63
CA GLY A 146 -7.38 4.91 18.02
C GLY A 146 -8.36 4.80 16.86
N ILE A 147 -8.17 5.57 15.78
CA ILE A 147 -9.04 5.48 14.61
C ILE A 147 -8.99 4.10 13.97
N ALA A 148 -7.80 3.48 13.90
CA ALA A 148 -7.67 2.13 13.36
C ALA A 148 -8.40 1.10 14.24
N GLY A 149 -8.22 1.17 15.56
CA GLY A 149 -8.90 0.31 16.51
C GLY A 149 -10.42 0.45 16.48
N ALA A 150 -10.93 1.69 16.57
CA ALA A 150 -12.36 1.99 16.51
C ALA A 150 -12.99 1.57 15.16
N MET A 151 -12.30 1.77 14.04
CA MET A 151 -12.77 1.32 12.72
C MET A 151 -12.86 -0.21 12.64
N LEU A 152 -11.88 -0.96 13.16
CA LEU A 152 -11.94 -2.42 13.24
C LEU A 152 -13.10 -2.90 14.13
N CYS A 153 -13.34 -2.22 15.25
CA CYS A 153 -14.45 -2.51 16.17
C CYS A 153 -15.83 -2.13 15.60
N ALA A 154 -15.92 -1.07 14.79
CA ALA A 154 -17.16 -0.64 14.14
C ALA A 154 -17.56 -1.51 12.94
N GLN A 155 -16.63 -2.28 12.36
CA GLN A 155 -16.92 -3.07 11.15
C GLN A 155 -17.99 -4.16 11.33
N PRO A 156 -18.78 -4.43 10.27
CA PRO A 156 -19.82 -5.43 10.26
C PRO A 156 -19.25 -6.81 10.55
N VAL A 157 -19.96 -7.60 11.33
CA VAL A 157 -19.60 -8.99 11.62
C VAL A 157 -19.71 -9.79 10.32
N SER A 158 -18.65 -10.49 9.92
CA SER A 158 -18.69 -11.35 8.73
C SER A 158 -19.48 -12.62 9.04
N THR A 159 -20.56 -12.84 8.29
CA THR A 159 -21.46 -13.98 8.46
C THR A 159 -21.25 -15.07 7.41
N GLY A 160 -20.59 -14.74 6.30
CA GLY A 160 -20.46 -15.63 5.15
C GLY A 160 -21.71 -15.70 4.27
N GLN A 161 -22.71 -14.84 4.51
CA GLN A 161 -23.93 -14.73 3.72
C GLN A 161 -23.79 -13.67 2.60
N PRO A 162 -24.63 -13.71 1.54
CA PRO A 162 -24.55 -12.78 0.41
C PRO A 162 -24.61 -11.29 0.79
N GLY A 163 -25.35 -10.94 1.86
CA GLY A 163 -25.48 -9.57 2.37
C GLY A 163 -24.21 -8.97 2.99
N ASP A 164 -23.13 -9.74 3.14
CA ASP A 164 -21.81 -9.20 3.53
C ASP A 164 -21.26 -8.23 2.46
N ASN A 165 -21.71 -8.32 1.19
CA ASN A 165 -21.23 -7.45 0.09
C ASN A 165 -21.80 -6.01 0.14
N GLU A 166 -23.07 -5.79 0.47
CA GLU A 166 -23.64 -4.41 0.55
C GLU A 166 -22.96 -3.59 1.65
N ASN A 167 -22.70 -4.23 2.79
CA ASN A 167 -21.95 -3.62 3.87
C ASN A 167 -20.51 -3.28 3.42
N TYR A 168 -19.85 -4.14 2.65
CA TYR A 168 -18.52 -3.90 2.08
C TYR A 168 -18.49 -2.64 1.20
N ASP A 169 -19.49 -2.42 0.36
CA ASP A 169 -19.54 -1.27 -0.55
C ASP A 169 -19.72 0.06 0.20
N ASN A 170 -20.48 0.06 1.31
CA ASN A 170 -20.58 1.21 2.21
C ASN A 170 -19.22 1.58 2.83
N TRP A 171 -18.44 0.57 3.28
CA TRP A 171 -17.09 0.80 3.81
C TRP A 171 -16.09 1.26 2.74
N LEU A 172 -16.25 0.80 1.49
CA LEU A 172 -15.49 1.29 0.34
C LEU A 172 -15.81 2.77 0.05
N PHE A 173 -17.08 3.16 0.17
CA PHE A 173 -17.51 4.55 0.05
C PHE A 173 -16.95 5.43 1.19
N THR A 174 -16.95 4.95 2.44
CA THR A 174 -16.26 5.63 3.56
C THR A 174 -14.77 5.84 3.28
N ALA A 175 -14.07 4.84 2.76
CA ALA A 175 -12.66 4.98 2.39
C ALA A 175 -12.44 6.04 1.29
N ARG A 176 -13.36 6.14 0.32
CA ARG A 176 -13.34 7.19 -0.73
C ARG A 176 -13.54 8.59 -0.13
N ILE A 177 -14.49 8.77 0.78
CA ILE A 177 -14.70 10.03 1.49
C ILE A 177 -13.43 10.43 2.25
N LEU A 178 -12.84 9.52 3.03
CA LEU A 178 -11.59 9.78 3.76
C LEU A 178 -10.43 10.13 2.80
N GLY A 179 -10.35 9.45 1.65
CA GLY A 179 -9.40 9.77 0.59
C GLY A 179 -9.55 11.20 0.06
N TYR A 180 -10.77 11.62 -0.29
CA TYR A 180 -11.02 13.00 -0.73
C TYR A 180 -10.78 14.03 0.38
N ALA A 181 -11.21 13.75 1.61
CA ALA A 181 -10.98 14.62 2.76
C ALA A 181 -9.47 14.81 3.03
N SER A 182 -8.66 13.76 2.90
CA SER A 182 -7.19 13.83 3.00
C SER A 182 -6.58 14.65 1.87
N MET A 183 -7.03 14.50 0.62
CA MET A 183 -6.51 15.31 -0.50
C MET A 183 -6.86 16.79 -0.33
N PHE A 184 -8.10 17.08 0.06
CA PHE A 184 -8.56 18.45 0.28
C PHE A 184 -7.88 19.11 1.49
N GLY A 185 -7.77 18.39 2.62
CA GLY A 185 -7.03 18.83 3.80
C GLY A 185 -5.54 19.07 3.52
N GLY A 186 -4.89 18.18 2.74
CA GLY A 186 -3.50 18.36 2.31
C GLY A 186 -3.31 19.57 1.38
N ALA A 187 -4.26 19.83 0.48
CA ALA A 187 -4.24 21.01 -0.38
C ALA A 187 -4.45 22.31 0.42
N LEU A 188 -5.43 22.33 1.34
CA LEU A 188 -5.64 23.46 2.26
C LEU A 188 -4.43 23.69 3.16
N SER A 189 -3.86 22.65 3.75
CA SER A 189 -2.60 22.68 4.51
C SER A 189 -1.50 23.41 3.73
N SER A 190 -1.24 22.95 2.51
CA SER A 190 -0.15 23.48 1.68
C SER A 190 -0.41 24.93 1.28
N GLY A 191 -1.64 25.25 0.87
CA GLY A 191 -2.04 26.60 0.49
C GLY A 191 -2.01 27.59 1.66
N PHE A 192 -2.52 27.20 2.82
CA PHE A 192 -2.48 28.05 4.01
C PHE A 192 -1.06 28.22 4.56
N ASN A 193 -0.23 27.17 4.59
CA ASN A 193 1.17 27.27 5.00
C ASN A 193 1.89 28.30 4.12
N LEU A 194 1.78 28.17 2.79
CA LEU A 194 2.34 29.13 1.85
C LEU A 194 1.80 30.55 2.10
N ALA A 195 0.49 30.72 2.30
CA ALA A 195 -0.11 32.03 2.57
C ALA A 195 0.41 32.67 3.87
N TRP A 196 0.59 31.89 4.95
CA TRP A 196 1.17 32.40 6.21
C TRP A 196 2.65 32.72 6.08
N ARG A 197 3.42 31.93 5.32
CA ARG A 197 4.85 32.17 5.07
C ARG A 197 5.07 33.39 4.18
N VAL A 198 4.26 33.57 3.13
CA VAL A 198 4.22 34.80 2.33
C VAL A 198 3.83 35.99 3.19
N ARG A 199 2.77 35.89 4.02
CA ARG A 199 2.38 36.98 4.93
C ARG A 199 3.49 37.33 5.92
N TYR A 200 4.17 36.34 6.50
CA TYR A 200 5.29 36.55 7.42
C TYR A 200 6.46 37.25 6.72
N ALA A 201 6.85 36.78 5.53
CA ALA A 201 7.91 37.35 4.70
C ALA A 201 7.59 38.75 4.12
N LEU A 202 6.33 39.21 4.22
CA LEU A 202 5.88 40.54 3.81
C LEU A 202 5.62 41.49 4.98
N GLN A 203 5.75 41.04 6.24
CA GLN A 203 5.66 41.96 7.38
C GLN A 203 6.86 42.92 7.38
N PRO A 204 6.65 44.24 7.51
CA PRO A 204 7.75 45.19 7.58
C PRO A 204 8.50 45.01 8.91
N THR A 205 9.68 44.39 8.85
CA THR A 205 10.71 44.60 9.86
C THR A 205 11.08 46.09 9.87
N ASN A 206 11.39 46.64 11.05
CA ASN A 206 11.67 48.07 11.28
C ASN A 206 13.04 48.52 10.71
N SER A 207 13.37 48.09 9.49
CA SER A 207 14.65 48.31 8.81
C SER A 207 14.37 48.86 7.42
N ALA A 208 15.03 49.95 7.04
CA ALA A 208 14.77 50.68 5.79
C ALA A 208 15.15 49.93 4.48
N SER A 209 15.47 48.63 4.57
CA SER A 209 15.69 47.74 3.44
C SER A 209 14.40 46.97 3.14
N GLY A 210 13.84 47.16 1.94
CA GLY A 210 12.66 46.43 1.46
C GLY A 210 12.89 44.92 1.26
N PHE A 211 11.93 44.28 0.60
CA PHE A 211 11.85 42.83 0.35
C PHE A 211 13.22 42.18 0.03
N GLY A 212 13.77 41.46 1.02
CA GLY A 212 15.15 40.97 1.01
C GLY A 212 15.32 39.51 0.62
N ARG A 213 16.58 39.07 0.44
CA ARG A 213 16.93 37.67 0.09
C ARG A 213 16.35 36.65 1.08
N GLN A 214 16.26 37.00 2.37
CA GLN A 214 15.68 36.17 3.43
C GLN A 214 14.19 35.90 3.21
N ASN A 215 13.44 36.89 2.68
CA ASN A 215 12.00 36.78 2.44
C ASN A 215 11.73 35.85 1.25
N ILE A 216 12.55 35.98 0.19
CA ILE A 216 12.52 35.08 -0.98
C ILE A 216 12.79 33.62 -0.54
N ALA A 217 13.87 33.41 0.22
CA ALA A 217 14.23 32.08 0.70
C ALA A 217 13.15 31.42 1.57
N VAL A 218 12.49 32.18 2.45
CA VAL A 218 11.37 31.70 3.29
C VAL A 218 10.16 31.27 2.44
N ILE A 219 9.86 31.99 1.36
CA ILE A 219 8.74 31.66 0.47
C ILE A 219 9.07 30.45 -0.40
N ASP A 220 10.27 30.40 -1.00
CA ASP A 220 10.69 29.31 -1.88
C ASP A 220 10.77 27.97 -1.13
N THR A 221 11.38 27.97 0.05
CA THR A 221 11.44 26.77 0.91
C THR A 221 10.05 26.31 1.34
N ALA A 222 9.13 27.22 1.68
CA ALA A 222 7.74 26.88 1.99
C ALA A 222 6.99 26.27 0.80
N LEU A 223 7.19 26.84 -0.40
CA LEU A 223 6.60 26.33 -1.64
C LEU A 223 7.10 24.91 -1.97
N VAL A 224 8.41 24.69 -1.95
CA VAL A 224 9.02 23.39 -2.30
C VAL A 224 8.61 22.31 -1.31
N TYR A 225 8.71 22.56 0.00
CA TYR A 225 8.30 21.59 1.02
C TYR A 225 6.79 21.29 0.96
N GLY A 226 5.96 22.33 0.76
CA GLY A 226 4.50 22.17 0.60
C GLY A 226 4.13 21.34 -0.62
N VAL A 227 4.75 21.61 -1.78
CA VAL A 227 4.51 20.83 -3.01
C VAL A 227 4.93 19.37 -2.85
N VAL A 228 6.10 19.09 -2.28
CA VAL A 228 6.58 17.71 -2.09
C VAL A 228 5.67 16.94 -1.13
N ALA A 229 5.28 17.54 -0.01
CA ALA A 229 4.35 16.94 0.95
C ALA A 229 2.97 16.68 0.30
N LEU A 230 2.42 17.67 -0.42
CA LEU A 230 1.15 17.53 -1.13
C LEU A 230 1.19 16.39 -2.14
N VAL A 231 2.24 16.29 -2.97
CA VAL A 231 2.37 15.22 -3.97
C VAL A 231 2.43 13.84 -3.29
N ALA A 232 3.14 13.69 -2.17
CA ALA A 232 3.17 12.44 -1.41
C ALA A 232 1.77 12.05 -0.87
N VAL A 233 1.04 13.01 -0.30
CA VAL A 233 -0.35 12.80 0.18
C VAL A 233 -1.29 12.44 -0.98
N LEU A 234 -1.22 13.14 -2.11
CA LEU A 234 -2.05 12.84 -3.29
C LEU A 234 -1.76 11.44 -3.85
N VAL A 235 -0.48 11.03 -3.92
CA VAL A 235 -0.09 9.69 -4.39
C VAL A 235 -0.62 8.60 -3.46
N ALA A 236 -0.47 8.75 -2.14
CA ALA A 236 -0.96 7.78 -1.16
C ALA A 236 -2.49 7.73 -1.11
N SER A 237 -3.16 8.87 -0.98
CA SER A 237 -4.62 8.93 -0.83
C SER A 237 -5.38 8.54 -2.10
N ARG A 238 -4.72 8.56 -3.28
CA ARG A 238 -5.29 7.99 -4.53
C ARG A 238 -5.57 6.49 -4.42
N TRP A 239 -4.87 5.77 -3.53
CA TRP A 239 -5.09 4.33 -3.33
C TRP A 239 -6.45 4.05 -2.67
N LEU A 240 -6.86 4.91 -1.72
CA LEU A 240 -8.18 4.88 -1.07
C LEU A 240 -9.32 5.08 -2.08
N LEU A 241 -9.15 6.00 -3.04
CA LEU A 241 -10.17 6.30 -4.05
C LEU A 241 -10.47 5.09 -4.96
N LYS A 242 -9.41 4.42 -5.43
CA LYS A 242 -9.54 3.28 -6.35
C LYS A 242 -10.10 2.04 -5.67
N GLY A 243 -9.64 1.73 -4.46
CA GLY A 243 -10.24 0.69 -3.61
C GLY A 243 -10.19 -0.76 -4.13
N THR A 244 -9.55 -1.05 -5.27
CA THR A 244 -9.33 -2.43 -5.75
C THR A 244 -8.18 -3.10 -4.98
N ARG A 245 -8.10 -4.43 -5.00
CA ARG A 245 -7.12 -5.21 -4.19
C ARG A 245 -5.66 -4.76 -4.37
N GLU A 246 -5.30 -4.27 -5.56
CA GLU A 246 -3.96 -3.74 -5.89
C GLU A 246 -3.59 -2.45 -5.14
N TYR A 247 -4.59 -1.69 -4.71
CA TYR A 247 -4.45 -0.43 -3.95
C TYR A 247 -4.79 -0.62 -2.47
N GLN A 248 -5.61 -1.63 -2.13
CA GLN A 248 -5.87 -2.04 -0.74
C GLN A 248 -4.58 -2.50 -0.03
N LEU A 249 -3.82 -3.43 -0.62
CA LEU A 249 -2.58 -3.95 -0.03
C LEU A 249 -1.51 -2.88 0.30
N PRO A 250 -1.15 -1.93 -0.60
CA PRO A 250 -0.20 -0.88 -0.27
C PRO A 250 -0.77 0.12 0.74
N THR A 251 -2.09 0.36 0.76
CA THR A 251 -2.73 1.19 1.81
C THR A 251 -2.61 0.55 3.18
N ILE A 252 -2.82 -0.77 3.29
CA ILE A 252 -2.64 -1.52 4.54
C ILE A 252 -1.18 -1.46 4.99
N ALA A 253 -0.24 -1.68 4.07
CA ALA A 253 1.19 -1.61 4.36
C ALA A 253 1.60 -0.20 4.84
N LEU A 254 1.11 0.86 4.17
CA LEU A 254 1.38 2.25 4.54
C LEU A 254 0.81 2.61 5.91
N GLY A 255 -0.47 2.34 6.17
CA GLY A 255 -1.11 2.66 7.45
C GLY A 255 -0.53 1.87 8.62
N ALA A 256 -0.21 0.58 8.43
CA ALA A 256 0.48 -0.21 9.44
C ALA A 256 1.89 0.33 9.72
N SER A 257 2.64 0.70 8.67
CA SER A 257 3.97 1.30 8.81
C SER A 257 3.91 2.66 9.49
N ALA A 258 2.89 3.48 9.21
CA ALA A 258 2.68 4.78 9.85
C ALA A 258 2.40 4.66 11.34
N MET A 259 1.55 3.72 11.75
CA MET A 259 1.30 3.46 13.17
C MET A 259 2.56 2.98 13.90
N ILE A 260 3.33 2.07 13.30
CA ILE A 260 4.60 1.58 13.89
C ILE A 260 5.65 2.70 13.93
N ALA A 261 5.77 3.51 12.87
CA ALA A 261 6.65 4.67 12.84
C ALA A 261 6.28 5.70 13.92
N GLY A 262 4.99 5.98 14.11
CA GLY A 262 4.49 6.83 15.19
C GLY A 262 4.86 6.29 16.57
N ILE A 263 4.74 4.98 16.81
CA ILE A 263 5.19 4.36 18.07
C ILE A 263 6.70 4.58 18.26
N ILE A 264 7.52 4.29 17.25
CA ILE A 264 8.98 4.38 17.31
C ILE A 264 9.45 5.82 17.56
N VAL A 265 8.96 6.77 16.76
CA VAL A 265 9.39 8.19 16.80
C VAL A 265 8.93 8.90 18.07
N TRP A 266 7.80 8.50 18.66
CA TRP A 266 7.26 9.20 19.85
C TRP A 266 7.63 8.54 21.18
N VAL A 267 8.06 7.28 21.21
CA VAL A 267 8.48 6.57 22.44
C VAL A 267 9.99 6.59 22.63
N LEU A 268 10.78 6.40 21.58
CA LEU A 268 12.23 6.31 21.72
C LEU A 268 12.84 7.71 21.90
N PRO A 269 13.81 7.89 22.81
CA PRO A 269 14.57 9.14 22.90
C PRO A 269 15.24 9.52 21.56
N VAL A 270 15.72 8.53 20.79
CA VAL A 270 16.28 8.76 19.45
C VAL A 270 15.24 9.30 18.46
N GLY A 271 13.93 9.10 18.68
CA GLY A 271 12.86 9.72 17.89
C GLY A 271 12.84 11.25 18.00
N ARG A 272 13.59 11.82 18.95
CA ARG A 272 13.88 13.26 19.04
C ARG A 272 15.03 13.73 18.16
N GLU A 273 15.79 12.79 17.62
CA GLU A 273 16.98 13.02 16.77
C GLU A 273 16.82 12.46 15.36
N ILE A 274 15.87 11.55 15.15
CA ILE A 274 15.32 11.29 13.82
C ILE A 274 14.71 12.62 13.35
N ASP A 275 15.42 13.26 12.43
CA ASP A 275 14.93 14.27 11.50
C ASP A 275 15.97 14.48 10.40
N ALA A 276 15.65 14.02 9.20
CA ALA A 276 16.54 14.10 8.05
C ALA A 276 16.53 15.47 7.35
N PHE A 277 15.77 16.44 7.87
CA PHE A 277 15.62 17.81 7.37
C PHE A 277 15.74 18.88 8.47
N HIS A 278 16.54 18.58 9.51
CA HIS A 278 16.84 19.57 10.55
C HIS A 278 17.40 20.85 9.89
N GLY A 279 16.85 22.00 10.28
CA GLY A 279 17.19 23.28 9.67
C GLY A 279 15.98 24.10 9.25
N ILE A 280 15.96 24.54 7.99
CA ILE A 280 14.97 25.50 7.46
C ILE A 280 13.53 24.96 7.55
N ALA A 281 13.35 23.64 7.47
CA ALA A 281 12.06 22.98 7.67
C ALA A 281 11.39 23.32 9.02
N GLN A 282 12.17 23.53 10.09
CA GLN A 282 11.63 23.90 11.41
C GLN A 282 10.94 25.26 11.39
N ASN A 283 11.45 26.21 10.60
CA ASN A 283 10.79 27.49 10.39
C ASN A 283 9.51 27.33 9.53
N THR A 284 9.43 26.26 8.72
CA THR A 284 8.39 26.08 7.70
C THR A 284 7.09 25.49 8.22
N SER A 285 7.08 24.79 9.36
CA SER A 285 5.85 24.12 9.85
C SER A 285 5.13 24.89 10.98
N THR A 286 4.82 26.16 10.75
CA THR A 286 3.84 26.91 11.59
C THR A 286 2.38 26.53 11.29
N ALA A 287 2.13 25.66 10.31
CA ALA A 287 0.82 25.08 9.99
C ALA A 287 0.68 23.66 10.58
N GLY A 288 -0.39 23.44 11.35
CA GLY A 288 -0.78 22.13 11.92
C GLY A 288 -1.66 21.25 11.04
N VAL A 289 -2.22 21.76 9.94
CA VAL A 289 -2.93 20.91 8.95
C VAL A 289 -1.88 20.14 8.14
N GLY A 290 -2.05 18.83 7.93
CA GLY A 290 -1.11 17.96 7.20
C GLY A 290 -0.85 16.59 7.85
N TYR A 291 -1.31 16.39 9.08
CA TYR A 291 -1.04 15.21 9.93
C TYR A 291 -2.21 14.22 9.88
N GLU A 292 -3.37 14.68 9.41
CA GLU A 292 -4.56 13.88 9.13
C GLU A 292 -4.31 12.84 8.03
N GLY A 293 -3.25 12.99 7.23
CA GLY A 293 -2.78 11.98 6.28
C GLY A 293 -2.52 10.64 6.99
N TYR A 294 -1.78 10.63 8.09
CA TYR A 294 -1.49 9.42 8.88
C TYR A 294 -2.76 8.81 9.48
N LEU A 295 -3.66 9.66 10.00
CA LEU A 295 -4.96 9.27 10.53
C LEU A 295 -5.81 8.59 9.44
N VAL A 296 -5.86 9.15 8.24
CA VAL A 296 -6.58 8.60 7.09
C VAL A 296 -5.92 7.33 6.55
N TRP A 297 -4.59 7.20 6.57
CA TRP A 297 -3.91 5.96 6.19
C TRP A 297 -4.11 4.85 7.23
N ALA A 298 -4.11 5.17 8.52
CA ALA A 298 -4.42 4.23 9.60
C ALA A 298 -5.89 3.76 9.54
N ALA A 299 -6.83 4.68 9.33
CA ALA A 299 -8.24 4.36 9.05
C ALA A 299 -8.38 3.50 7.79
N GLY A 300 -7.71 3.86 6.69
CA GLY A 300 -7.68 3.11 5.44
C GLY A 300 -7.15 1.69 5.60
N ALA A 301 -6.09 1.50 6.39
CA ALA A 301 -5.55 0.19 6.72
C ALA A 301 -6.55 -0.64 7.55
N ALA A 302 -7.21 -0.04 8.54
CA ALA A 302 -8.26 -0.71 9.31
C ALA A 302 -9.46 -1.11 8.45
N ILE A 303 -9.90 -0.23 7.53
CA ILE A 303 -10.96 -0.53 6.56
C ILE A 303 -10.54 -1.71 5.67
N PHE A 304 -9.38 -1.63 5.02
CA PHE A 304 -8.99 -2.62 4.01
C PHE A 304 -8.42 -3.93 4.56
N ALA A 305 -7.79 -3.99 5.73
CA ALA A 305 -7.11 -5.20 6.20
C ALA A 305 -8.04 -6.42 6.37
N PRO A 306 -9.22 -6.30 7.02
CA PRO A 306 -10.18 -7.41 7.14
C PRO A 306 -10.81 -7.82 5.80
N MET A 307 -10.75 -6.94 4.80
CA MET A 307 -11.30 -7.12 3.46
C MET A 307 -10.31 -7.79 2.50
N ALA A 308 -9.05 -7.36 2.49
CA ALA A 308 -8.01 -7.85 1.58
C ALA A 308 -7.27 -9.09 2.11
N LEU A 309 -6.85 -9.08 3.38
CA LEU A 309 -5.99 -10.13 3.95
C LEU A 309 -6.82 -11.35 4.37
N VAL A 310 -7.99 -11.15 4.98
CA VAL A 310 -8.75 -12.29 5.53
C VAL A 310 -9.63 -12.96 4.48
N ARG A 311 -10.17 -12.23 3.48
CA ARG A 311 -10.83 -12.82 2.29
C ARG A 311 -9.84 -13.58 1.39
N SER A 312 -8.52 -13.38 1.56
CA SER A 312 -7.47 -14.10 0.82
C SER A 312 -7.30 -15.57 1.26
N HIS A 313 -7.79 -15.98 2.43
CA HIS A 313 -7.60 -17.36 2.90
C HIS A 313 -8.45 -18.38 2.12
N THR A 314 -9.58 -17.96 1.54
CA THR A 314 -10.38 -18.82 0.65
C THR A 314 -9.96 -18.72 -0.82
N HIS A 315 -9.44 -17.57 -1.25
CA HIS A 315 -8.95 -17.34 -2.61
C HIS A 315 -7.56 -16.66 -2.56
N PRO A 316 -6.46 -17.40 -2.82
CA PRO A 316 -5.12 -16.86 -2.66
C PRO A 316 -4.87 -15.67 -3.62
N ILE A 317 -4.44 -14.52 -3.07
CA ILE A 317 -4.13 -13.31 -3.85
C ILE A 317 -3.18 -13.64 -5.02
N GLY A 318 -3.57 -13.24 -6.24
CA GLY A 318 -2.78 -13.46 -7.45
C GLY A 318 -1.39 -12.82 -7.39
N ARG A 319 -0.42 -13.43 -8.08
CA ARG A 319 0.97 -12.94 -8.18
C ARG A 319 1.03 -11.49 -8.64
N ASP A 320 0.18 -11.14 -9.60
CA ASP A 320 0.18 -9.83 -10.25
C ASP A 320 -0.41 -8.75 -9.35
N ILE A 321 -1.35 -9.10 -8.46
CA ILE A 321 -1.88 -8.19 -7.43
C ILE A 321 -0.78 -7.84 -6.42
N TRP A 322 0.01 -8.82 -5.96
CA TRP A 322 1.17 -8.55 -5.08
C TRP A 322 2.23 -7.67 -5.75
N ARG A 323 2.47 -7.88 -7.05
CA ARG A 323 3.40 -7.05 -7.84
C ARG A 323 2.85 -5.64 -8.06
N ALA A 324 1.56 -5.48 -8.36
CA ALA A 324 0.91 -4.19 -8.51
C ALA A 324 0.96 -3.39 -7.18
N ALA A 325 0.66 -4.06 -6.06
CA ALA A 325 0.81 -3.49 -4.72
C ALA A 325 2.25 -3.00 -4.44
N ALA A 326 3.25 -3.85 -4.73
CA ALA A 326 4.66 -3.48 -4.58
C ALA A 326 5.04 -2.27 -5.48
N ARG A 327 4.58 -2.23 -6.74
CA ARG A 327 4.81 -1.12 -7.67
C ARG A 327 4.16 0.20 -7.24
N ASN A 328 3.02 0.13 -6.54
CA ASN A 328 2.38 1.30 -5.94
C ASN A 328 3.19 1.83 -4.74
N GLY A 329 3.65 0.95 -3.84
CA GLY A 329 4.54 1.35 -2.74
C GLY A 329 5.87 1.95 -3.21
N LEU A 330 6.49 1.34 -4.23
CA LEU A 330 7.71 1.87 -4.86
C LEU A 330 7.52 3.22 -5.53
N LEU A 331 6.33 3.54 -6.04
CA LEU A 331 6.03 4.86 -6.57
C LEU A 331 6.11 5.92 -5.47
N LEU A 332 5.54 5.65 -4.29
CA LEU A 332 5.58 6.58 -3.17
C LEU A 332 7.01 6.80 -2.66
N ILE A 333 7.80 5.73 -2.52
CA ILE A 333 9.22 5.81 -2.14
C ILE A 333 10.00 6.64 -3.17
N ALA A 334 9.85 6.34 -4.47
CA ALA A 334 10.55 7.07 -5.52
C ALA A 334 10.18 8.57 -5.53
N VAL A 335 8.89 8.89 -5.48
CA VAL A 335 8.37 10.27 -5.46
C VAL A 335 8.89 11.05 -4.26
N TRP A 336 8.86 10.45 -3.06
CA TRP A 336 9.39 11.12 -1.86
C TRP A 336 10.90 11.32 -1.91
N CYS A 337 11.67 10.30 -2.31
CA CYS A 337 13.12 10.43 -2.41
C CYS A 337 13.52 11.45 -3.48
N LEU A 338 12.82 11.53 -4.62
CA LEU A 338 13.01 12.61 -5.62
C LEU A 338 12.67 13.98 -5.04
N GLY A 339 11.54 14.12 -4.34
CA GLY A 339 11.17 15.37 -3.66
C GLY A 339 12.18 15.77 -2.57
N SER A 340 12.76 14.80 -1.88
CA SER A 340 13.82 14.98 -0.88
C SER A 340 15.12 15.54 -1.48
N VAL A 341 15.50 15.09 -2.68
CA VAL A 341 16.61 15.70 -3.44
C VAL A 341 16.30 17.17 -3.72
N VAL A 342 15.08 17.49 -4.18
CA VAL A 342 14.68 18.88 -4.47
C VAL A 342 14.72 19.73 -3.19
N MET A 343 14.14 19.28 -2.08
CA MET A 343 14.19 19.98 -0.79
C MET A 343 15.63 20.24 -0.35
N ARG A 344 16.53 19.25 -0.45
CA ARG A 344 17.95 19.38 -0.09
C ARG A 344 18.72 20.34 -1.00
N LEU A 345 18.39 20.41 -2.29
CA LEU A 345 18.95 21.40 -3.21
C LEU A 345 18.41 22.82 -2.93
N THR A 346 17.15 22.95 -2.53
CA THR A 346 16.56 24.23 -2.09
C THR A 346 17.17 24.71 -0.76
N ASP A 347 17.39 23.81 0.20
CA ASP A 347 18.05 24.12 1.47
C ASP A 347 19.51 24.56 1.24
N LEU A 348 20.26 23.84 0.38
CA LEU A 348 21.59 24.23 -0.07
C LEU A 348 21.60 25.62 -0.71
N SER A 349 20.68 25.87 -1.65
CA SER A 349 20.58 27.14 -2.37
C SER A 349 20.26 28.29 -1.40
N THR A 350 19.34 28.06 -0.48
CA THR A 350 18.99 28.99 0.60
C THR A 350 20.20 29.32 1.49
N ALA A 351 20.93 28.30 1.93
CA ALA A 351 22.09 28.50 2.80
C ALA A 351 23.23 29.27 2.11
N VAL A 352 23.43 29.07 0.79
CA VAL A 352 24.31 29.91 -0.05
C VAL A 352 23.78 31.35 -0.13
N MET A 353 22.50 31.55 -0.46
CA MET A 353 21.93 32.89 -0.67
C MET A 353 21.93 33.77 0.59
N LEU A 354 21.86 33.14 1.76
CA LEU A 354 21.82 33.80 3.07
C LEU A 354 23.16 33.78 3.82
N ASN A 355 24.22 33.21 3.23
CA ASN A 355 25.54 33.04 3.87
C ASN A 355 25.47 32.37 5.26
N PHE A 356 24.56 31.41 5.45
CA PHE A 356 24.51 30.67 6.71
C PHE A 356 25.71 29.73 6.86
N PRO A 357 26.13 29.39 8.09
CA PRO A 357 27.07 28.31 8.31
C PRO A 357 26.37 26.97 8.01
N TYR A 358 26.79 26.28 6.94
CA TYR A 358 26.25 24.99 6.56
C TYR A 358 27.33 24.08 5.94
N SER A 359 27.17 22.76 6.11
CA SER A 359 28.06 21.77 5.52
C SER A 359 27.58 21.36 4.13
N ARG A 360 28.29 21.81 3.09
CA ARG A 360 28.05 21.41 1.69
C ARG A 360 28.12 19.90 1.51
N TYR A 361 29.06 19.26 2.20
CA TYR A 361 29.31 17.83 2.10
C TYR A 361 28.13 17.01 2.62
N ASP A 362 27.57 17.41 3.75
CA ASP A 362 26.49 16.68 4.41
C ASP A 362 25.19 16.75 3.61
N THR A 363 24.79 17.94 3.17
CA THR A 363 23.59 18.11 2.32
C THR A 363 23.71 17.38 0.99
N MET A 364 24.88 17.38 0.34
CA MET A 364 25.10 16.67 -0.92
C MET A 364 25.16 15.15 -0.74
N THR A 365 25.79 14.66 0.34
CA THR A 365 25.82 13.22 0.68
C THR A 365 24.38 12.72 0.89
N LEU A 366 23.60 13.46 1.66
CA LEU A 366 22.19 13.20 1.91
C LEU A 366 21.37 13.19 0.60
N ALA A 367 21.55 14.19 -0.28
CA ALA A 367 20.88 14.22 -1.58
C ALA A 367 21.29 13.04 -2.50
N ALA A 368 22.56 12.61 -2.47
CA ALA A 368 23.03 11.46 -3.25
C ALA A 368 22.38 10.15 -2.78
N PHE A 369 22.28 9.92 -1.46
CA PHE A 369 21.57 8.75 -0.90
C PHE A 369 20.10 8.69 -1.36
N ASP A 370 19.41 9.83 -1.37
CA ASP A 370 18.03 9.91 -1.86
C ASP A 370 17.91 9.63 -3.35
N LEU A 371 18.80 10.21 -4.16
CA LEU A 371 18.80 10.03 -5.61
C LEU A 371 19.01 8.55 -5.97
N VAL A 372 19.99 7.88 -5.34
CA VAL A 372 20.23 6.44 -5.53
C VAL A 372 19.01 5.62 -5.11
N THR A 373 18.39 5.95 -3.98
CA THR A 373 17.16 5.28 -3.49
C THR A 373 15.99 5.47 -4.46
N ALA A 374 15.80 6.69 -4.99
CA ALA A 374 14.75 7.01 -5.95
C ALA A 374 14.93 6.30 -7.29
N VAL A 375 16.15 6.32 -7.84
CA VAL A 375 16.49 5.63 -9.09
C VAL A 375 16.28 4.12 -8.95
N LEU A 376 16.72 3.52 -7.84
CA LEU A 376 16.49 2.09 -7.57
C LEU A 376 15.00 1.76 -7.45
N ALA A 377 14.24 2.56 -6.69
CA ALA A 377 12.79 2.35 -6.52
C ALA A 377 12.03 2.47 -7.85
N PHE A 378 12.38 3.45 -8.69
CA PHE A 378 11.80 3.65 -10.01
C PHE A 378 12.17 2.51 -10.97
N TRP A 379 13.44 2.09 -10.99
CA TRP A 379 13.90 0.95 -11.78
C TRP A 379 13.18 -0.35 -11.39
N LEU A 380 13.05 -0.63 -10.09
CA LEU A 380 12.29 -1.77 -9.57
C LEU A 380 10.80 -1.71 -9.97
N ARG A 381 10.19 -0.52 -9.91
CA ARG A 381 8.78 -0.31 -10.29
C ARG A 381 8.51 -0.65 -11.75
N ILE A 382 9.46 -0.38 -12.65
CA ILE A 382 9.38 -0.78 -14.06
C ILE A 382 9.60 -2.29 -14.18
N ASN A 383 10.69 -2.80 -13.59
CA ASN A 383 11.16 -4.16 -13.80
C ASN A 383 10.38 -5.26 -13.06
N LEU A 384 9.54 -4.93 -12.08
CA LEU A 384 8.67 -5.90 -11.38
C LEU A 384 7.68 -6.66 -12.28
N VAL A 385 7.35 -6.11 -13.46
CA VAL A 385 6.50 -6.76 -14.47
C VAL A 385 7.33 -7.67 -15.39
N ASN A 386 8.61 -7.36 -15.57
CA ASN A 386 9.50 -8.07 -16.48
C ASN A 386 9.71 -9.51 -16.00
N GLN A 387 9.28 -10.48 -16.80
CA GLN A 387 9.36 -11.90 -16.48
C GLN A 387 10.73 -12.52 -16.82
N ALA A 388 11.56 -11.84 -17.62
CA ALA A 388 12.89 -12.31 -17.98
C ALA A 388 13.91 -12.17 -16.84
N LEU A 389 13.65 -11.31 -15.85
CA LEU A 389 14.57 -11.07 -14.73
C LEU A 389 14.45 -12.15 -13.65
N PRO A 390 15.58 -12.67 -13.12
CA PRO A 390 15.55 -13.70 -12.11
C PRO A 390 14.96 -13.18 -10.80
N ALA A 391 14.01 -13.92 -10.23
CA ALA A 391 13.30 -13.52 -9.00
C ALA A 391 14.24 -13.24 -7.82
N ARG A 392 15.40 -13.92 -7.76
CA ARG A 392 16.44 -13.66 -6.76
C ARG A 392 16.97 -12.23 -6.83
N LEU A 393 17.28 -11.73 -8.04
CA LEU A 393 17.76 -10.36 -8.26
C LEU A 393 16.71 -9.31 -7.84
N ILE A 394 15.44 -9.53 -8.19
CA ILE A 394 14.36 -8.63 -7.76
C ILE A 394 14.25 -8.63 -6.23
N SER A 395 14.31 -9.81 -5.58
CA SER A 395 14.25 -9.89 -4.11
C SER A 395 15.47 -9.26 -3.41
N SER A 396 16.68 -9.42 -3.96
CA SER A 396 17.89 -8.83 -3.37
C SER A 396 17.93 -7.32 -3.57
N LEU A 397 17.47 -6.81 -4.72
CA LEU A 397 17.37 -5.37 -4.96
C LEU A 397 16.25 -4.71 -4.13
N CYS A 398 15.14 -5.41 -3.85
CA CYS A 398 14.16 -4.94 -2.86
C CYS A 398 14.74 -4.93 -1.43
N GLY A 399 15.54 -5.93 -1.07
CA GLY A 399 16.26 -5.95 0.21
C GLY A 399 17.29 -4.80 0.31
N PHE A 400 18.03 -4.54 -0.76
CA PHE A 400 18.96 -3.42 -0.85
C PHE A 400 18.23 -2.07 -0.79
N LEU A 401 17.05 -1.92 -1.42
CA LEU A 401 16.22 -0.73 -1.27
C LEU A 401 15.79 -0.51 0.18
N LEU A 402 15.38 -1.57 0.90
CA LEU A 402 15.08 -1.49 2.33
C LEU A 402 16.32 -1.01 3.11
N THR A 403 17.50 -1.59 2.85
CA THR A 403 18.76 -1.15 3.45
C THR A 403 19.03 0.34 3.18
N LEU A 404 18.87 0.81 1.94
CA LEU A 404 19.03 2.23 1.60
C LEU A 404 18.02 3.14 2.32
N THR A 405 16.74 2.74 2.43
CA THR A 405 15.75 3.54 3.18
C THR A 405 16.11 3.66 4.66
N VAL A 406 16.61 2.59 5.29
CA VAL A 406 17.08 2.62 6.68
C VAL A 406 18.37 3.43 6.81
N SER A 407 19.32 3.27 5.88
CA SER A 407 20.55 4.05 5.84
C SER A 407 20.28 5.55 5.67
N ARG A 408 19.31 5.95 4.84
CA ARG A 408 18.86 7.36 4.71
C ARG A 408 18.45 7.94 6.07
N VAL A 409 17.71 7.19 6.89
CA VAL A 409 17.30 7.65 8.23
C VAL A 409 18.52 7.82 9.13
N ILE A 410 19.40 6.82 9.18
CA ILE A 410 20.60 6.83 10.04
C ILE A 410 21.55 7.97 9.63
N VAL A 411 21.84 8.12 8.34
CA VAL A 411 22.69 9.19 7.80
C VAL A 411 22.01 10.55 8.02
N GLY A 412 20.68 10.64 7.96
CA GLY A 412 19.91 11.82 8.35
C GLY A 412 20.15 12.24 9.80
N VAL A 413 20.04 11.32 10.76
CA VAL A 413 20.30 11.58 12.20
C VAL A 413 21.71 12.13 12.44
N VAL A 414 22.72 11.60 11.72
CA VAL A 414 24.14 11.91 11.92
C VAL A 414 24.57 13.19 11.19
N LEU A 415 24.08 13.43 9.97
CA LEU A 415 24.56 14.51 9.08
C LEU A 415 23.59 15.71 8.95
N ALA A 416 22.36 15.65 9.48
CA ALA A 416 21.46 16.80 9.38
C ALA A 416 21.97 17.99 10.20
N PRO A 417 22.11 19.20 9.61
CA PRO A 417 22.68 20.36 10.28
C PRO A 417 21.75 20.87 11.38
N ARG A 418 22.20 20.78 12.64
CA ARG A 418 21.40 21.20 13.79
C ARG A 418 21.67 22.66 14.13
N PHE A 419 20.71 23.55 13.84
CA PHE A 419 20.76 24.93 14.36
C PHE A 419 20.59 24.93 15.87
N ALA A 420 21.22 25.89 16.56
CA ALA A 420 20.98 26.11 17.97
C ALA A 420 19.50 26.48 18.18
N ALA A 421 18.85 25.88 19.17
CA ALA A 421 17.48 26.22 19.53
C ALA A 421 17.40 27.71 19.89
N SER A 422 16.37 28.40 19.40
CA SER A 422 16.11 29.79 19.80
C SER A 422 15.92 29.86 21.32
N PRO A 423 16.48 30.88 22.02
CA PRO A 423 16.35 31.00 23.49
C PRO A 423 14.90 30.94 24.00
N ASP A 424 13.94 31.41 23.19
CA ASP A 424 12.51 31.42 23.52
C ASP A 424 11.76 30.15 23.08
N ALA A 425 12.38 29.29 22.25
CA ALA A 425 11.77 28.05 21.77
C ALA A 425 11.81 26.97 22.86
N ARG A 426 10.85 27.03 23.80
CA ARG A 426 10.66 26.01 24.83
C ARG A 426 10.23 24.68 24.19
N PRO A 427 11.06 23.61 24.22
CA PRO A 427 10.64 22.31 23.73
C PRO A 427 9.48 21.78 24.59
N ASN A 428 8.61 20.96 24.00
CA ASN A 428 7.55 20.31 24.78
C ASN A 428 8.19 19.44 25.89
N PRO A 429 7.89 19.67 27.18
CA PRO A 429 8.65 19.05 28.28
C PRO A 429 8.48 17.53 28.37
N VAL A 430 7.46 16.95 27.75
CA VAL A 430 7.20 15.50 27.77
C VAL A 430 7.85 14.80 26.58
N TYR A 431 7.81 15.42 25.39
CA TYR A 431 8.17 14.75 24.12
C TYR A 431 9.33 15.38 23.34
N GLY A 432 9.76 16.60 23.65
CA GLY A 432 10.98 17.24 23.14
C GLY A 432 10.91 17.81 21.71
N ASN A 433 10.03 17.31 20.86
CA ASN A 433 9.96 17.71 19.45
C ASN A 433 8.88 18.74 19.16
N ASN A 434 9.11 19.54 18.11
CA ASN A 434 8.07 20.33 17.45
C ASN A 434 7.31 19.47 16.42
N LEU A 435 6.06 19.85 16.15
CA LEU A 435 5.15 19.18 15.21
C LEU A 435 5.82 18.96 13.83
N ALA A 436 6.51 20.00 13.34
CA ALA A 436 7.38 20.02 12.15
C ALA A 436 8.23 18.75 11.97
N GLN A 437 9.07 18.54 12.99
CA GLN A 437 10.08 17.50 13.07
C GLN A 437 9.45 16.11 13.16
N GLN A 438 8.24 16.03 13.72
CA GLN A 438 7.51 14.77 13.82
C GLN A 438 6.92 14.33 12.47
N ILE A 439 6.58 15.22 11.52
CA ILE A 439 6.10 14.80 10.19
C ILE A 439 7.20 14.03 9.44
N THR A 440 8.30 14.72 9.13
CA THR A 440 9.35 14.27 8.20
C THR A 440 9.93 12.94 8.66
N SER A 441 10.20 12.88 9.96
CA SER A 441 10.77 11.75 10.69
C SER A 441 9.82 10.56 10.75
N THR A 442 8.54 10.78 11.04
CA THR A 442 7.54 9.70 10.98
C THR A 442 7.41 9.19 9.54
N PHE A 443 7.45 10.07 8.53
CA PHE A 443 7.29 9.63 7.14
C PHE A 443 8.47 8.79 6.67
N ASP A 444 9.70 9.17 6.98
CA ASP A 444 10.89 8.41 6.60
C ASP A 444 10.93 7.02 7.26
N VAL A 445 10.56 6.92 8.54
CA VAL A 445 10.40 5.61 9.22
C VAL A 445 9.20 4.83 8.64
N THR A 446 8.13 5.51 8.23
CA THR A 446 6.99 4.89 7.52
C THR A 446 7.42 4.27 6.19
N LEU A 447 8.30 4.94 5.43
CA LEU A 447 8.83 4.41 4.17
C LEU A 447 9.75 3.20 4.39
N CYS A 448 10.48 3.12 5.50
CA CYS A 448 11.23 1.91 5.88
C CYS A 448 10.29 0.72 6.10
N GLY A 449 9.18 0.93 6.83
CA GLY A 449 8.13 -0.10 7.00
C GLY A 449 7.47 -0.50 5.68
N LEU A 450 7.20 0.47 4.80
CA LEU A 450 6.65 0.22 3.46
C LEU A 450 7.63 -0.58 2.58
N ALA A 451 8.93 -0.27 2.64
CA ALA A 451 9.98 -1.03 1.95
C ALA A 451 10.06 -2.48 2.45
N LEU A 452 9.92 -2.71 3.76
CA LEU A 452 9.81 -4.06 4.33
C LEU A 452 8.54 -4.78 3.81
N GLY A 453 7.41 -4.08 3.74
CA GLY A 453 6.18 -4.60 3.14
C GLY A 453 6.35 -5.00 1.66
N ILE A 454 7.13 -4.23 0.89
CA ILE A 454 7.49 -4.55 -0.50
C ILE A 454 8.36 -5.81 -0.58
N VAL A 455 9.37 -5.94 0.29
CA VAL A 455 10.20 -7.17 0.37
C VAL A 455 9.34 -8.39 0.66
N VAL A 456 8.42 -8.31 1.62
CA VAL A 456 7.48 -9.40 1.95
C VAL A 456 6.58 -9.74 0.77
N ALA A 457 6.00 -8.74 0.10
CA ALA A 457 5.16 -8.93 -1.10
C ALA A 457 5.93 -9.65 -2.23
N VAL A 458 7.18 -9.25 -2.48
CA VAL A 458 8.04 -9.87 -3.51
C VAL A 458 8.36 -11.32 -3.14
N ILE A 459 8.75 -11.61 -1.90
CA ILE A 459 9.03 -12.98 -1.43
C ILE A 459 7.80 -13.88 -1.57
N ILE A 460 6.61 -13.42 -1.17
CA ILE A 460 5.35 -14.16 -1.30
C ILE A 460 5.05 -14.44 -2.78
N SER A 461 5.20 -13.44 -3.66
CA SER A 461 4.98 -13.60 -5.11
C SER A 461 5.97 -14.58 -5.76
N GLY A 462 7.22 -14.61 -5.29
CA GLY A 462 8.28 -15.50 -5.78
C GLY A 462 8.07 -16.95 -5.37
N ARG A 463 7.75 -17.21 -4.09
CA ARG A 463 7.48 -18.56 -3.58
C ARG A 463 6.37 -19.27 -4.35
N ARG A 464 5.28 -18.57 -4.70
CA ARG A 464 4.14 -19.14 -5.44
C ARG A 464 4.49 -19.56 -6.88
N SER A 465 5.44 -18.88 -7.51
CA SER A 465 5.91 -19.24 -8.86
C SER A 465 6.59 -20.61 -8.84
N ALA A 466 7.47 -20.86 -7.86
CA ALA A 466 8.19 -22.13 -7.72
C ALA A 466 7.27 -23.34 -7.45
N THR A 467 6.10 -23.12 -6.83
CA THR A 467 5.11 -24.17 -6.58
C THR A 467 4.26 -24.49 -7.83
N GLN A 468 3.88 -23.48 -8.62
CA GLN A 468 3.09 -23.70 -9.85
C GLN A 468 3.89 -24.44 -10.93
N THR A 469 5.18 -24.13 -11.11
CA THR A 469 6.06 -24.86 -12.05
C THR A 469 6.36 -26.32 -11.60
N LYS A 470 5.92 -26.71 -10.39
CA LYS A 470 6.11 -28.05 -9.82
C LYS A 470 4.86 -28.93 -9.83
N GLN A 471 3.79 -28.59 -10.55
CA GLN A 471 2.80 -29.62 -10.91
C GLN A 471 3.44 -30.59 -11.91
N PRO A 472 3.65 -31.88 -11.55
CA PRO A 472 4.08 -32.86 -12.53
C PRO A 472 2.94 -33.01 -13.53
N GLY A 473 3.23 -32.89 -14.83
CA GLY A 473 2.23 -33.11 -15.85
C GLY A 473 1.58 -34.48 -15.63
N ARG A 474 0.26 -34.51 -15.41
CA ARG A 474 -0.51 -35.76 -15.34
C ARG A 474 -0.08 -36.61 -16.54
N PRO A 475 0.49 -37.82 -16.34
CA PRO A 475 0.88 -38.64 -17.48
C PRO A 475 -0.37 -38.89 -18.30
N ARG A 476 -0.38 -38.36 -19.53
CA ARG A 476 -1.46 -38.52 -20.50
C ARG A 476 -1.61 -40.02 -20.72
N ARG A 477 -2.61 -40.64 -20.08
CA ARG A 477 -2.84 -42.08 -20.09
C ARG A 477 -3.03 -42.49 -21.55
N ARG A 478 -1.96 -42.99 -22.18
CA ARG A 478 -2.01 -43.60 -23.51
C ARG A 478 -3.07 -44.69 -23.43
N GLN A 479 -4.20 -44.50 -24.10
CA GLN A 479 -5.07 -45.62 -24.44
C GLN A 479 -4.22 -46.54 -25.31
N ARG A 480 -3.81 -47.66 -24.71
CA ARG A 480 -3.03 -48.69 -25.37
C ARG A 480 -4.03 -49.45 -26.23
N GLY A 481 -4.12 -49.09 -27.50
CA GLY A 481 -4.93 -49.83 -28.47
C GLY A 481 -4.51 -51.28 -28.46
N THR A 482 -5.42 -52.16 -28.05
CA THR A 482 -5.28 -53.61 -28.19
C THR A 482 -5.51 -53.96 -29.65
N GLY A 483 -4.42 -54.01 -30.42
CA GLY A 483 -4.46 -54.54 -31.78
C GLY A 483 -4.76 -56.04 -31.72
N GLN A 484 -5.89 -56.42 -32.32
CA GLN A 484 -6.26 -57.81 -32.55
C GLN A 484 -6.40 -57.97 -34.08
N PRO A 485 -5.60 -58.83 -34.74
CA PRO A 485 -5.70 -59.03 -36.18
C PRO A 485 -6.98 -59.81 -36.51
N GLY A 486 -7.77 -59.34 -37.46
CA GLY A 486 -9.01 -59.99 -37.87
C GLY A 486 -8.86 -60.89 -39.10
N PRO A 487 -9.95 -61.51 -39.56
CA PRO A 487 -10.17 -61.91 -40.95
C PRO A 487 -11.11 -60.92 -41.65
N ALA A 488 -10.90 -60.70 -42.96
CA ALA A 488 -11.73 -59.85 -43.80
C ALA A 488 -12.72 -60.67 -44.65
N LEU A 489 -13.96 -60.19 -44.77
CA LEU A 489 -15.05 -60.57 -45.69
C LEU A 489 -16.24 -59.67 -45.35
N GLY A 490 -17.01 -59.04 -46.25
CA GLY A 490 -16.88 -58.82 -47.69
C GLY A 490 -17.72 -57.57 -48.04
N GLY A 491 -17.48 -56.93 -49.19
CA GLY A 491 -18.08 -55.63 -49.52
C GLY A 491 -19.49 -55.70 -50.13
N ALA A 492 -20.23 -54.61 -49.98
CA ALA A 492 -21.31 -54.20 -50.88
C ALA A 492 -21.32 -52.66 -50.97
N ALA A 493 -21.65 -52.13 -52.15
CA ALA A 493 -21.38 -50.74 -52.53
C ALA A 493 -22.69 -49.96 -52.80
N VAL A 494 -22.74 -48.67 -52.40
CA VAL A 494 -23.06 -47.50 -53.28
C VAL A 494 -24.52 -47.42 -53.84
N PRO A 495 -25.06 -46.30 -54.38
CA PRO A 495 -24.80 -44.84 -54.26
C PRO A 495 -26.01 -44.05 -53.68
N SER A 496 -25.93 -42.71 -53.58
CA SER A 496 -26.63 -41.79 -54.52
C SER A 496 -26.57 -40.33 -54.09
N GLU A 497 -26.22 -39.46 -55.04
CA GLU A 497 -26.38 -38.01 -54.93
C GLU A 497 -27.85 -37.59 -55.09
N ALA A 498 -28.22 -36.47 -54.47
CA ALA A 498 -29.23 -35.47 -54.88
C ALA A 498 -29.65 -34.62 -53.65
N GLN A 499 -29.99 -33.32 -53.73
CA GLN A 499 -29.69 -32.24 -54.68
C GLN A 499 -30.25 -30.93 -54.06
N THR A 500 -29.57 -29.78 -54.22
CA THR A 500 -30.16 -28.41 -54.04
C THR A 500 -30.69 -28.02 -52.62
N THR A 501 -30.83 -26.75 -52.23
CA THR A 501 -30.87 -25.48 -53.00
C THR A 501 -30.16 -24.32 -52.26
N GLN A 502 -29.82 -23.27 -53.02
CA GLN A 502 -29.27 -21.98 -52.58
C GLN A 502 -30.36 -21.13 -51.87
N PHE A 503 -30.12 -20.01 -51.18
CA PHE A 503 -29.57 -18.74 -51.71
C PHE A 503 -28.85 -17.80 -50.71
N ARG A 504 -28.06 -16.92 -51.35
CA ARG A 504 -27.21 -15.80 -50.90
C ARG A 504 -28.01 -14.46 -50.92
N SER A 505 -27.56 -13.27 -50.47
CA SER A 505 -26.42 -12.82 -49.64
C SER A 505 -26.58 -11.30 -49.27
N PRO A 506 -25.58 -10.37 -49.16
CA PRO A 506 -25.69 -9.20 -48.27
C PRO A 506 -25.82 -7.85 -49.01
N ALA A 507 -25.83 -6.74 -48.26
CA ALA A 507 -25.68 -5.39 -48.80
C ALA A 507 -24.18 -5.01 -48.98
N GLU A 508 -23.77 -4.83 -50.24
CA GLU A 508 -23.16 -3.62 -50.86
C GLU A 508 -22.40 -2.58 -49.98
N LEU A 509 -21.34 -1.90 -50.43
CA LEU A 509 -20.69 -1.79 -51.76
C LEU A 509 -19.22 -1.24 -51.66
N ASP A 510 -18.53 -1.18 -52.82
CA ASP A 510 -17.27 -0.47 -53.18
C ASP A 510 -15.91 -0.93 -52.59
N ALA A 511 -14.78 -0.98 -53.33
CA ALA A 511 -14.52 -0.97 -54.79
C ALA A 511 -13.07 -1.49 -55.09
N HIS A 512 -12.77 -1.78 -56.38
CA HIS A 512 -11.48 -1.93 -57.11
C HIS A 512 -10.13 -1.60 -56.38
N ASP A 513 -8.97 -2.27 -56.59
CA ASP A 513 -8.42 -3.04 -57.74
C ASP A 513 -7.31 -4.08 -57.36
N ASP A 514 -6.99 -4.98 -58.32
CA ASP A 514 -5.71 -5.69 -58.62
C ASP A 514 -4.85 -6.47 -57.56
N ALA A 515 -4.99 -7.82 -57.61
CA ALA A 515 -4.00 -8.87 -57.99
C ALA A 515 -2.45 -8.68 -57.88
N PRO A 516 -1.60 -9.76 -57.91
CA PRO A 516 -1.82 -11.19 -57.60
C PRO A 516 -0.68 -11.90 -56.78
N THR A 517 -0.90 -13.21 -56.55
CA THR A 517 0.00 -14.30 -56.09
C THR A 517 1.48 -14.31 -56.51
N THR A 518 2.31 -15.04 -55.75
CA THR A 518 3.07 -16.17 -56.33
C THR A 518 3.36 -17.31 -55.34
N VAL A 519 3.29 -18.54 -55.86
CA VAL A 519 3.61 -19.84 -55.23
C VAL A 519 4.94 -20.34 -55.83
N LEU A 520 5.66 -21.23 -55.14
CA LEU A 520 6.50 -22.36 -55.64
C LEU A 520 7.33 -22.89 -54.44
N SER A 521 7.04 -24.05 -53.84
CA SER A 521 7.37 -25.43 -54.29
C SER A 521 8.62 -26.00 -53.60
N GLY A 522 8.55 -27.26 -53.13
CA GLY A 522 9.63 -28.00 -52.46
C GLY A 522 10.66 -28.62 -53.46
N PRO A 523 11.37 -29.74 -53.15
CA PRO A 523 11.10 -30.74 -52.09
C PRO A 523 12.32 -31.37 -51.35
N GLY A 524 12.04 -32.18 -50.30
CA GLY A 524 12.61 -33.54 -50.20
C GLY A 524 13.87 -33.87 -49.35
N ARG A 525 13.68 -34.84 -48.43
CA ARG A 525 14.62 -35.89 -47.93
C ARG A 525 15.89 -35.54 -47.10
N ALA A 526 15.97 -36.18 -45.92
CA ALA A 526 17.19 -36.47 -45.13
C ALA A 526 17.77 -37.87 -45.53
N PRO A 527 18.97 -38.36 -45.08
CA PRO A 527 19.34 -38.57 -43.65
C PRO A 527 20.85 -38.56 -43.22
N ARG A 528 21.08 -38.81 -41.91
CA ARG A 528 22.26 -39.21 -41.07
C ARG A 528 23.54 -39.77 -41.78
N ILE A 529 24.78 -39.65 -41.23
CA ILE A 529 25.44 -40.58 -40.25
C ILE A 529 26.88 -40.17 -39.78
N PHE A 530 27.19 -40.36 -38.47
CA PHE A 530 28.50 -40.64 -37.76
C PHE A 530 29.74 -39.69 -37.70
N ARG A 531 30.72 -40.08 -36.85
CA ARG A 531 31.82 -39.32 -36.17
C ARG A 531 33.23 -39.66 -36.69
N SER A 532 34.24 -38.79 -36.48
CA SER A 532 35.47 -39.00 -35.64
C SER A 532 36.72 -38.19 -36.06
N GLY A 533 37.62 -37.89 -35.09
CA GLY A 533 38.98 -37.33 -35.29
C GLY A 533 39.11 -35.79 -35.25
N GLU A 534 40.09 -35.11 -34.65
CA GLU A 534 40.97 -35.22 -33.46
C GLU A 534 42.18 -34.26 -33.67
N SER A 535 42.69 -33.66 -32.56
CA SER A 535 43.92 -32.81 -32.45
C SER A 535 43.81 -31.35 -32.99
N THR A 536 44.60 -30.31 -32.61
CA THR A 536 45.67 -30.11 -31.57
C THR A 536 45.61 -28.71 -30.89
N GLY A 537 45.36 -28.63 -29.57
CA GLY A 537 45.87 -27.62 -28.59
C GLY A 537 45.68 -26.08 -28.79
N PRO A 538 46.16 -25.24 -27.85
CA PRO A 538 46.50 -25.50 -26.43
C PRO A 538 45.69 -24.66 -25.40
N LEU A 539 45.85 -24.99 -24.11
CA LEU A 539 45.07 -24.50 -22.94
C LEU A 539 45.71 -23.28 -22.22
N PRO A 540 44.97 -22.55 -21.35
CA PRO A 540 45.41 -21.27 -20.75
C PRO A 540 46.39 -21.41 -19.56
N PRO A 541 47.12 -20.34 -19.20
CA PRO A 541 48.13 -20.37 -18.12
C PRO A 541 47.52 -20.54 -16.73
N LYS A 542 48.27 -21.25 -15.87
CA LYS A 542 47.85 -21.72 -14.55
C LYS A 542 48.57 -20.94 -13.44
N ILE A 543 47.89 -20.73 -12.32
CA ILE A 543 48.39 -20.04 -11.12
C ILE A 543 49.61 -20.77 -10.53
N TYR A 544 50.63 -20.03 -10.08
CA TYR A 544 51.78 -20.55 -9.32
C TYR A 544 51.73 -20.07 -7.87
N ARG A 545 52.11 -20.96 -6.93
CA ARG A 545 52.24 -20.70 -5.49
C ARG A 545 53.47 -21.48 -5.00
N ARG A 546 54.23 -20.94 -4.05
CA ARG A 546 55.32 -21.63 -3.33
C ARG A 546 55.18 -21.43 -1.81
N PRO A 547 55.84 -22.25 -0.97
CA PRO A 547 55.32 -22.63 0.36
C PRO A 547 56.12 -22.06 1.56
N ASP A 548 55.46 -22.08 2.72
CA ASP A 548 55.90 -22.41 4.10
C ASP A 548 57.23 -21.78 4.60
N ASP A 549 57.18 -20.78 5.51
CA ASP A 549 57.22 -20.87 7.01
C ASP A 549 58.64 -21.15 7.60
N PRO A 550 59.01 -20.78 8.86
CA PRO A 550 58.37 -19.88 9.85
C PRO A 550 59.33 -18.83 10.51
N SER A 551 58.79 -17.80 11.18
CA SER A 551 59.34 -17.16 12.41
C SER A 551 58.40 -16.11 12.99
#